data_AF-A0A1H4R8L2-F1
#
_entry.id   AF-A0A1H4R8L2-F1
#
_cell.length_a   1.000
_cell.length_b   1.000
_cell.length_c   1.000
_cell.angle_alpha   90.00
_cell.angle_beta   90.00
_cell.angle_gamma   90.00
#
_symmetry.space_group_name_H-M   'P 1'
#
loop_
_entity.id
_entity.type
_entity.pdbx_description
1 polymer ?
#
loop_
_entity_poly.entity_id
_entity_poly.type
_entity_poly.pdbx_seq_one_letter_code
_entity_poly.pdbx_strand_id
1 'polypeptide(L)' 'MTEGFLAAQQPAAPRGIELPDPDTLTGPQLEGWHCALCGRRLYADQLLGTVEWTCGSRPREVELWVCRPLCREA' A
#
# COMPACT_ATOMS: atom_id res chain seq x y z
N MET A 1 22.22 10.22 -27.18
CA MET A 1 20.94 10.96 -27.31
C MET A 1 19.85 9.89 -27.17
N THR A 2 19.58 9.48 -25.94
CA THR A 2 18.38 9.87 -25.17
C THR A 2 17.23 8.89 -25.44
N GLU A 3 17.13 7.85 -24.62
CA GLU A 3 15.86 7.19 -24.36
C GLU A 3 15.65 7.20 -22.86
N GLY A 4 14.74 8.09 -22.46
CA GLY A 4 14.47 8.47 -21.09
C GLY A 4 13.94 7.30 -20.30
N PHE A 5 14.66 6.98 -19.23
CA PHE A 5 14.19 6.17 -18.12
C PHE A 5 13.01 6.91 -17.45
N LEU A 6 11.79 6.63 -17.91
CA LEU A 6 10.58 6.88 -17.14
C LEU A 6 9.81 5.56 -17.04
N ALA A 7 10.47 4.55 -16.47
CA ALA A 7 9.74 3.64 -15.62
C ALA A 7 9.15 4.52 -14.53
N ALA A 8 7.84 4.71 -14.54
CA ALA A 8 7.11 5.29 -13.43
C ALA A 8 7.71 4.66 -12.17
N GLN A 9 8.36 5.46 -11.35
CA GLN A 9 9.00 5.00 -10.13
C GLN A 9 7.87 4.54 -9.23
N GLN A 10 7.40 3.30 -9.43
CA GLN A 10 6.57 2.58 -8.48
C GLN A 10 7.32 2.76 -7.16
N PRO A 11 6.74 3.45 -6.17
CA PRO A 11 7.39 3.62 -4.89
C PRO A 11 7.79 2.23 -4.43
N ALA A 12 9.10 1.98 -4.41
CA ALA A 12 9.60 0.66 -4.12
C ALA A 12 9.08 0.34 -2.73
N ALA A 13 8.23 -0.70 -2.66
CA ALA A 13 7.77 -1.26 -1.41
C ALA A 13 8.96 -1.29 -0.44
N PRO A 14 8.82 -0.82 0.80
CA PRO A 14 9.89 -0.97 1.79
C PRO A 14 10.40 -2.41 1.74
N ARG A 15 11.67 -2.57 1.33
CA ARG A 15 12.23 -3.88 0.97
C ARG A 15 12.06 -4.85 2.15
N GLY A 16 11.31 -5.92 1.94
CA GLY A 16 11.08 -6.98 2.94
C GLY A 16 9.73 -6.94 3.67
N ILE A 17 8.83 -6.01 3.35
CA ILE A 17 7.43 -6.07 3.83
C ILE A 17 6.59 -6.80 2.77
N GLU A 18 5.98 -7.92 3.15
CA GLU A 18 4.99 -8.62 2.32
C GLU A 18 3.70 -7.80 2.24
N LEU A 19 3.08 -7.73 1.06
CA LEU A 19 1.81 -7.04 0.90
C LEU A 19 0.71 -7.86 1.60
N PRO A 20 -0.04 -7.30 2.56
CA PRO A 20 -1.11 -8.01 3.21
C PRO A 20 -2.25 -8.31 2.22
N ASP A 21 -2.93 -9.43 2.45
CA ASP A 21 -4.08 -9.84 1.64
C ASP A 21 -5.20 -8.78 1.75
N PRO A 22 -5.62 -8.14 0.65
CA PRO A 22 -6.66 -7.12 0.67
C PRO A 22 -7.98 -7.58 1.26
N ASP A 23 -8.32 -8.87 1.18
CA ASP A 23 -9.56 -9.40 1.75
C ASP A 23 -9.53 -9.47 3.29
N THR A 24 -8.34 -9.35 3.89
CA THR A 24 -8.14 -9.25 5.34
C THR A 24 -8.14 -7.81 5.85
N LEU A 25 -8.10 -6.83 4.94
CA LEU A 25 -8.01 -5.42 5.28
C LEU A 25 -9.38 -4.77 5.46
N THR A 26 -9.43 -3.80 6.35
CA THR A 26 -10.62 -2.96 6.54
C THR A 26 -10.73 -1.90 5.45
N GLY A 27 -11.94 -1.42 5.17
CA GLY A 27 -12.18 -0.32 4.22
C GLY A 27 -11.22 0.88 4.41
N PRO A 28 -11.03 1.41 5.64
CA PRO A 28 -10.07 2.47 5.89
C PRO A 28 -8.61 2.15 5.53
N GLN A 29 -8.19 0.89 5.57
CA GLN A 29 -6.85 0.47 5.15
C GLN A 29 -6.73 0.42 3.62
N LEU A 30 -7.77 -0.09 2.95
CA LEU A 30 -7.86 -0.15 1.48
C LEU A 30 -8.00 1.25 0.85
N GLU A 31 -8.58 2.20 1.59
CA GLU A 31 -8.69 3.61 1.21
C GLU A 31 -7.44 4.44 1.57
N GLY A 32 -6.42 3.83 2.18
CA GLY A 32 -5.19 4.52 2.56
C GLY A 32 -5.35 5.51 3.71
N TRP A 33 -6.42 5.42 4.50
CA TRP A 33 -6.60 6.24 5.71
C TRP A 33 -5.85 5.64 6.90
N HIS A 34 -5.81 4.31 6.95
CA HIS A 34 -5.17 3.53 7.98
C HIS A 34 -4.01 2.71 7.40
N CYS A 35 -3.02 2.45 8.24
CA CYS A 35 -1.88 1.62 7.88
C CYS A 35 -2.32 0.20 7.55
N ALA A 36 -1.92 -0.31 6.39
CA ALA A 36 -2.21 -1.67 5.95
C ALA A 36 -1.68 -2.75 6.93
N LEU A 37 -0.64 -2.44 7.73
CA LEU A 37 -0.06 -3.38 8.69
C LEU A 37 -0.68 -3.31 10.08
N CYS A 38 -0.77 -2.11 10.69
CA CYS A 38 -1.18 -1.96 12.09
C CYS A 38 -2.60 -1.41 12.29
N GLY A 39 -3.30 -1.04 11.21
CA GLY A 39 -4.66 -0.51 11.25
C GLY A 39 -4.80 0.88 11.91
N ARG A 40 -3.70 1.54 12.28
CA ARG A 40 -3.74 2.90 12.87
C ARG A 40 -3.86 3.95 11.78
N ARG A 41 -4.47 5.09 12.12
CA ARG A 41 -4.57 6.26 11.24
C ARG A 41 -3.19 6.73 10.78
N LEU A 42 -3.06 6.95 9.48
CA LEU A 42 -1.85 7.47 8.86
C LEU A 42 -1.75 8.98 9.08
N TYR A 43 -0.54 9.43 9.41
CA TYR A 43 -0.16 10.85 9.55
C TYR A 43 1.09 11.18 8.74
N ALA A 44 2.02 10.22 8.67
CA ALA A 44 3.10 10.15 7.70
C ALA A 44 3.03 8.78 7.05
N ASP A 45 2.67 8.74 5.78
CA ASP A 45 2.45 7.52 5.01
C ASP A 45 3.62 7.24 4.04
N GLN A 46 3.80 5.96 3.75
CA GLN A 46 4.67 5.45 2.72
C GLN A 46 3.86 4.43 1.92
N LEU A 47 3.90 4.53 0.59
CA LEU A 47 3.27 3.52 -0.25
C LEU A 47 4.01 2.19 -0.07
N LEU A 48 3.24 1.16 0.25
CA LEU A 48 3.69 -0.22 0.34
C LEU A 48 3.61 -0.90 -1.03
N GLY A 49 2.52 -0.66 -1.77
CA GLY A 49 2.32 -1.20 -3.11
C GLY A 49 0.86 -1.15 -3.51
N THR A 50 0.52 -1.77 -4.63
CA THR A 50 -0.84 -1.82 -5.16
C THR A 50 -1.32 -3.26 -5.14
N VAL A 51 -2.54 -3.49 -4.66
CA VAL A 51 -3.20 -4.80 -4.65
C VAL A 51 -4.50 -4.73 -5.44
N GLU A 52 -4.89 -5.84 -6.05
CA GLU A 52 -6.22 -5.98 -6.63
C GLU A 52 -7.19 -6.39 -5.53
N TRP A 53 -8.20 -5.57 -5.28
CA TRP A 53 -9.28 -5.86 -4.34
C TRP A 53 -10.62 -5.89 -5.07
N THR A 54 -11.41 -6.93 -4.83
CA THR A 54 -12.73 -7.06 -5.46
C THR A 54 -13.81 -6.51 -4.54
N CYS A 55 -14.24 -5.27 -4.79
CA CYS A 55 -15.39 -4.70 -4.10
C CYS A 55 -16.68 -5.18 -4.78
N GLY A 56 -17.21 -6.32 -4.34
CA GLY A 56 -18.41 -6.94 -4.89
C GLY A 56 -18.10 -7.76 -6.16
N SER A 57 -18.47 -7.25 -7.34
CA SER A 57 -18.28 -7.97 -8.62
C SER A 57 -17.21 -7.34 -9.52
N ARG A 58 -16.54 -6.28 -9.06
CA ARG A 58 -15.55 -5.55 -9.86
C ARG A 58 -14.19 -5.55 -9.16
N PRO A 59 -13.14 -6.11 -9.79
CA PRO A 59 -11.79 -5.94 -9.29
C PRO A 59 -11.39 -4.47 -9.42
N ARG A 60 -10.69 -3.97 -8.41
CA ARG A 60 -10.17 -2.61 -8.35
C ARG A 60 -8.76 -2.66 -7.79
N GLU A 61 -7.84 -2.00 -8.48
CA GLU A 61 -6.50 -1.75 -7.96
C GLU A 61 -6.59 -0.68 -6.86
N VAL A 62 -6.06 -1.02 -5.68
CA VAL A 62 -6.01 -0.13 -4.52
C VAL A 62 -4.59 -0.02 -3.99
N GLU A 63 -4.19 1.19 -3.63
CA GLU A 63 -2.88 1.50 -3.09
C GLU A 63 -2.87 1.27 -1.57
N LEU A 64 -1.95 0.44 -1.10
CA LEU A 64 -1.75 0.18 0.31
C LEU A 64 -0.69 1.10 0.88
N TRP A 65 -1.03 1.76 1.98
CA TRP A 65 -0.17 2.72 2.66
C TRP A 65 0.21 2.23 4.05
N VAL A 66 1.44 2.53 4.48
CA VAL A 66 1.98 2.14 5.79
C VAL A 66 2.57 3.33 6.52
N CYS A 67 2.68 3.23 7.84
CA CYS A 67 3.28 4.29 8.66
C CYS A 67 4.75 4.55 8.31
N ARG A 68 5.19 5.81 8.46
CA ARG A 68 6.60 6.18 8.64
C ARG A 68 6.87 6.72 10.05
N PRO A 69 7.90 6.20 10.77
CA PRO A 69 8.68 5.00 10.44
C PRO A 69 7.78 3.75 10.37
N LEU A 70 8.25 2.69 9.70
CA LEU A 70 7.51 1.44 9.59
C LEU A 70 7.04 0.96 10.95
N CYS A 71 5.86 0.34 10.97
CA CYS A 71 5.31 -0.24 12.19
C CYS A 71 6.35 -1.19 12.76
N ARG A 72 6.83 -0.90 13.97
CA ARG A 72 7.63 -1.86 14.71
C ARG A 72 6.69 -3.05 14.95
N GLU A 73 7.08 -4.24 14.52
CA GLU A 73 6.38 -5.47 14.90
C GLU A 73 6.09 -5.40 16.40
N ALA A 74 4.82 -5.45 16.75
CA ALA A 74 4.35 -5.47 18.13
C ALA A 74 4.28 -6.91 18.61
#